data_AF-A0A1Y1VQ17-F1
#
_entry.id   AF-A0A1Y1VQ17-F1
#
_cell.length_a   1.000
_cell.length_b   1.000
_cell.length_c   1.000
_cell.angle_alpha   90.00
_cell.angle_beta   90.00
_cell.angle_gamma   90.00
#
_symmetry.space_group_name_H-M   'P 1'
#
loop_
_entity.id
_entity.type
_entity.pdbx_description
1 polymer ?
#
loop_
_entity_poly.entity_id
_entity_poly.type
_entity_poly.pdbx_seq_one_letter_code
_entity_poly.pdbx_strand_id
1 'polypeptide(L)'
;MEILLARQHMQCVVVRNGAEAIRCAMGRTVFRAIFMDVGMPIVDGDEATRMIKSTFNANRDTPIIAMAAYDDEATDILYDKAIVQAHHWAADQARSGAAPQQEV
;
A
#
# COMPACT_ATOMS: atom_id res chain seq x y z
N MET A 1 12.78 10.64 -1.81
CA MET A 1 11.34 10.98 -1.73
C MET A 1 11.08 12.18 -0.83
N GLU A 2 11.57 12.17 0.42
CA GLU A 2 11.30 13.23 1.43
C GLU A 2 11.59 14.67 0.96
N ILE A 3 12.75 14.91 0.35
CA ILE A 3 13.17 16.24 -0.11
C ILE A 3 12.23 16.83 -1.16
N LEU A 4 11.66 15.99 -2.04
CA LEU A 4 10.77 16.45 -3.10
C LEU A 4 9.39 16.84 -2.54
N LEU A 5 8.87 16.07 -1.58
CA LEU A 5 7.55 16.28 -0.99
C LEU A 5 7.55 17.46 -0.01
N ALA A 6 8.62 17.65 0.75
CA ALA A 6 8.78 18.81 1.63
C ALA A 6 8.75 20.14 0.85
N ARG A 7 9.30 20.17 -0.37
CA ARG A 7 9.26 21.32 -1.28
C ARG A 7 7.86 21.64 -1.80
N GLN A 8 6.92 20.70 -1.69
CA GLN A 8 5.52 20.86 -2.07
C GLN A 8 4.61 21.13 -0.86
N HIS A 9 5.19 21.55 0.28
CA HIS A 9 4.48 21.83 1.52
C HIS A 9 3.72 20.64 2.12
N MET A 10 4.06 19.41 1.73
CA MET A 10 3.51 18.21 2.34
C MET A 10 4.25 17.88 3.65
N GLN A 11 3.50 17.54 4.69
CA GLN A 11 4.06 16.99 5.92
C GLN A 11 4.27 15.50 5.72
N CYS A 12 5.52 15.04 5.89
CA CYS A 12 5.89 13.65 5.71
C CYS A 12 6.36 13.06 7.03
N VAL A 13 5.98 11.81 7.30
CA VAL A 13 6.57 10.99 8.34
C VAL A 13 7.39 9.92 7.61
N VAL A 14 8.70 9.88 7.88
CA VAL A 14 9.61 8.90 7.28
C VAL A 14 10.00 7.88 8.33
N VAL A 15 9.92 6.61 7.95
CA VAL A 15 10.20 5.44 8.78
C VAL A 15 11.21 4.55 8.08
N ARG A 16 11.90 3.68 8.83
CA ARG A 16 13.03 2.89 8.30
C ARG A 16 12.73 1.40 8.08
N ASN A 17 11.56 0.92 8.48
CA ASN A 17 11.14 -0.48 8.36
C ASN A 17 9.62 -0.62 8.49
N GLY A 18 9.09 -1.80 8.15
CA GLY A 18 7.65 -2.07 8.22
C GLY A 18 7.06 -1.98 9.64
N ALA A 19 7.82 -2.32 10.69
CA ALA A 19 7.33 -2.24 12.07
C ALA A 19 7.06 -0.80 12.51
N GLU A 20 7.95 0.14 12.16
CA GLU A 20 7.73 1.57 12.37
C GLU A 20 6.56 2.09 11.53
N ALA A 21 6.44 1.65 10.27
CA ALA A 21 5.32 2.01 9.40
C ALA A 21 3.97 1.60 10.01
N ILE A 22 3.87 0.36 10.50
CA ILE A 22 2.70 -0.17 11.20
C ILE A 22 2.39 0.70 12.42
N ARG A 23 3.38 0.97 13.28
CA ARG A 23 3.18 1.79 14.49
C ARG A 23 2.67 3.19 14.16
N CYS A 24 3.21 3.82 13.12
CA CYS A 24 2.75 5.14 12.66
C CYS A 24 1.32 5.09 12.13
N ALA A 25 0.99 4.10 11.30
CA ALA A 25 -0.33 3.93 10.72
C ALA A 25 -1.41 3.55 11.75
N MET A 26 -1.04 2.81 12.81
CA MET A 26 -1.92 2.50 13.93
C MET A 26 -2.10 3.67 14.91
N GLY A 27 -1.33 4.75 14.74
CA GLY A 27 -1.44 5.97 15.52
C GLY A 27 -2.70 6.78 15.22
N ARG A 28 -2.77 7.99 15.80
CA ARG A 28 -3.92 8.90 15.63
C ARG A 28 -3.84 9.73 14.34
N THR A 29 -2.68 9.76 13.70
CA THR A 29 -2.47 10.52 12.47
C THR A 29 -3.08 9.78 11.29
N VAL A 30 -3.96 10.45 10.54
CA VAL A 30 -4.50 9.93 9.29
C VAL A 30 -3.66 10.45 8.13
N PHE A 31 -3.09 9.53 7.37
CA PHE A 31 -2.32 9.82 6.18
C PHE A 31 -3.24 9.85 4.95
N ARG A 32 -2.94 10.74 4.00
CA ARG A 32 -3.64 10.79 2.71
C ARG A 32 -3.16 9.72 1.74
N ALA A 33 -1.90 9.32 1.88
CA ALA A 33 -1.27 8.24 1.14
C ALA A 33 -0.10 7.71 1.98
N ILE A 34 0.18 6.42 1.82
CA ILE A 34 1.37 5.77 2.37
C ILE A 34 2.16 5.22 1.19
N PHE A 35 3.43 5.58 1.10
CA PHE A 35 4.37 4.94 0.19
C PHE A 35 5.09 3.85 0.95
N MET A 36 4.94 2.60 0.50
CA MET A 36 5.46 1.43 1.19
C MET A 36 6.52 0.77 0.31
N ASP A 37 7.77 0.76 0.76
CA ASP A 37 8.79 -0.06 0.11
C ASP A 37 8.47 -1.53 0.31
N VAL A 38 8.53 -2.33 -0.75
CA VAL A 38 8.26 -3.75 -0.69
C VAL A 38 9.41 -4.44 0.02
N GLY A 39 10.67 -4.17 -0.32
CA GLY A 39 11.84 -4.85 0.23
C GLY A 39 12.37 -4.19 1.50
N MET A 40 11.62 -4.25 2.59
CA MET A 40 12.04 -3.66 3.88
C MET A 40 12.65 -4.68 4.85
N PRO A 41 13.64 -4.27 5.67
CA PRO A 41 14.15 -5.12 6.74
C PRO A 41 13.13 -5.24 7.89
N ILE A 42 13.28 -6.30 8.70
CA ILE A 42 12.48 -6.61 9.91
C ILE A 42 11.03 -7.04 9.60
N VAL A 43 10.25 -6.14 9.00
CA VAL A 43 8.89 -6.43 8.52
C VAL A 43 8.80 -5.95 7.09
N ASP A 44 8.43 -6.87 6.22
CA ASP A 44 8.30 -6.65 4.79
C ASP A 44 7.15 -5.69 4.47
N GLY A 45 7.25 -4.97 3.35
CA GLY A 45 6.24 -3.98 2.97
C GLY A 45 4.85 -4.57 2.74
N ASP A 46 4.80 -5.80 2.22
CA ASP A 46 3.55 -6.52 1.99
C ASP A 46 2.88 -6.95 3.31
N GLU A 47 3.65 -7.46 4.26
CA GLU A 47 3.14 -7.81 5.58
C GLU A 47 2.65 -6.57 6.34
N ALA A 48 3.42 -5.49 6.32
CA ALA A 48 3.01 -4.21 6.90
C ALA A 48 1.71 -3.69 6.28
N THR A 49 1.60 -3.74 4.95
CA THR A 49 0.40 -3.36 4.22
C THR A 49 -0.81 -4.19 4.65
N ARG A 50 -0.69 -5.53 4.69
CA ARG A 50 -1.76 -6.41 5.16
C ARG A 50 -2.21 -6.06 6.57
N MET A 51 -1.28 -5.83 7.49
CA MET A 51 -1.59 -5.54 8.88
C MET A 51 -2.32 -4.20 9.05
N ILE A 52 -1.90 -3.16 8.32
CA ILE A 52 -2.56 -1.85 8.30
C ILE A 52 -3.97 -1.98 7.73
N LYS A 53 -4.19 -2.79 6.69
CA LYS A 53 -5.49 -2.97 6.04
C LYS A 53 -6.46 -3.89 6.80
N SER A 54 -5.94 -4.86 7.56
CA SER A 54 -6.77 -5.86 8.26
C SER A 54 -7.18 -5.43 9.68
N THR A 55 -6.51 -4.44 10.26
CA THR A 55 -6.79 -3.95 11.61
C THR A 55 -7.79 -2.80 11.57
N PHE A 56 -8.69 -2.70 12.56
CA PHE A 56 -9.53 -1.50 12.73
C PHE A 56 -8.67 -0.32 13.22
N ASN A 57 -8.22 0.52 12.29
CA ASN A 57 -7.42 1.71 12.57
C ASN A 57 -7.77 2.86 11.60
N ALA A 58 -7.29 4.05 11.90
CA ALA A 58 -7.64 5.26 11.17
C ALA A 58 -7.07 5.32 9.73
N ASN A 59 -6.09 4.47 9.41
CA ASN A 59 -5.44 4.38 8.10
C ASN A 59 -5.84 3.11 7.32
N ARG A 60 -6.84 2.37 7.79
CA ARG A 60 -7.33 1.15 7.10
C ARG A 60 -7.68 1.42 5.64
N ASP A 61 -8.32 2.55 5.35
CA ASP A 61 -8.74 2.89 3.99
C ASP A 61 -7.75 3.81 3.26
N THR A 62 -6.67 4.23 3.92
CA THR A 62 -5.64 5.06 3.31
C THR A 62 -4.98 4.34 2.13
N PRO A 63 -4.90 4.96 0.93
CA PRO A 63 -4.20 4.37 -0.21
C PRO A 63 -2.74 4.04 0.14
N ILE A 64 -2.32 2.83 -0.18
CA ILE A 64 -0.93 2.37 -0.01
C ILE A 64 -0.35 2.13 -1.40
N ILE A 65 0.72 2.86 -1.73
CA ILE A 65 1.43 2.77 -3.01
C ILE A 65 2.69 1.96 -2.76
N ALA A 66 2.73 0.76 -3.33
CA ALA A 66 3.92 -0.09 -3.29
C ALA A 66 5.05 0.57 -4.09
N MET A 67 6.24 0.60 -3.50
CA MET A 67 7.49 0.99 -4.14
C MET A 67 8.37 -0.24 -4.17
N ALA A 68 8.81 -0.64 -5.36
CA ALA A 68 9.75 -1.71 -5.54
C ALA A 68 11.00 -1.15 -6.23
N ALA A 69 12.17 -1.67 -5.87
CA ALA A 69 13.33 -1.50 -6.70
C ALA A 69 13.11 -2.26 -8.03
N TYR A 70 13.70 -1.75 -9.11
CA TYR A 70 13.76 -2.49 -10.37
C TYR A 70 14.85 -3.56 -10.24
N ASP A 71 14.53 -4.62 -9.52
CA ASP A 71 15.24 -5.88 -9.55
C ASP A 71 14.26 -6.99 -9.93
N ASP A 72 14.77 -8.05 -10.54
CA ASP A 72 13.93 -9.12 -11.11
C ASP A 72 13.05 -9.78 -10.03
N GLU A 73 13.54 -9.88 -8.80
CA GLU A 73 12.86 -10.57 -7.69
C GLU A 73 11.68 -9.76 -7.12
N ALA A 74 11.87 -8.47 -6.81
CA ALA A 74 10.80 -7.61 -6.32
C ALA A 74 9.73 -7.35 -7.39
N THR A 75 10.16 -7.27 -8.65
CA THR A 75 9.29 -7.07 -9.80
C THR A 75 8.37 -8.28 -10.01
N ASP A 76 8.91 -9.50 -10.01
CA ASP A 76 8.14 -10.74 -10.13
C ASP A 76 7.11 -10.89 -8.99
N ILE A 77 7.51 -10.56 -7.75
CA ILE A 77 6.62 -10.58 -6.59
C ILE A 77 5.44 -9.62 -6.76
N LEU A 78 5.68 -8.41 -7.29
CA LEU A 78 4.60 -7.45 -7.55
C LEU A 78 3.68 -7.91 -8.68
N TYR A 79 4.24 -8.48 -9.75
CA TYR A 79 3.44 -8.97 -10.87
C TYR A 79 2.52 -10.11 -10.45
N ASP A 80 3.03 -11.11 -9.73
CA ASP A 80 2.23 -12.21 -9.22
C ASP A 80 1.11 -11.71 -8.30
N LYS A 81 1.44 -10.80 -7.38
CA LYS A 81 0.44 -10.22 -6.46
C LYS A 81 -0.59 -9.37 -7.18
N ALA A 82 -0.19 -8.57 -8.17
CA ALA A 82 -1.11 -7.75 -8.97
C ALA A 82 -2.07 -8.62 -9.77
N ILE A 83 -1.60 -9.74 -10.34
CA ILE A 83 -2.43 -10.71 -11.03
C ILE A 83 -3.44 -11.32 -10.05
N VAL A 84 -3.01 -11.77 -8.86
CA VAL A 84 -3.92 -12.32 -7.84
C VAL A 84 -4.94 -11.28 -7.40
N GLN A 85 -4.53 -10.03 -7.17
CA GLN A 85 -5.41 -8.94 -6.78
C GLN A 85 -6.44 -8.61 -7.87
N ALA A 86 -6.04 -8.62 -9.14
CA ALA A 86 -6.95 -8.43 -10.28
C ALA A 86 -7.97 -9.57 -10.40
N HIS A 87 -7.54 -10.82 -10.16
CA HIS A 87 -8.46 -11.97 -10.11
C HIS A 87 -9.43 -11.87 -8.93
N HIS A 88 -8.97 -11.47 -7.74
CA HIS A 88 -9.83 -11.25 -6.59
C HIS A 88 -10.81 -10.09 -6.83
N TRP A 89 -10.35 -8.99 -7.41
CA TRP A 89 -11.20 -7.85 -7.80
C TRP A 89 -12.26 -8.24 -8.84
N ALA A 90 -11.91 -9.07 -9.83
CA ALA A 90 -12.87 -9.63 -10.77
C ALA A 90 -13.88 -10.57 -10.09
N ALA A 91 -13.44 -11.41 -9.15
CA ALA A 91 -14.30 -12.30 -8.38
C ALA A 91 -15.24 -11.55 -7.42
N ASP A 92 -14.79 -10.45 -6.83
CA ASP A 92 -15.59 -9.58 -5.97
C ASP A 92 -16.64 -8.80 -6.77
N GLN A 93 -16.30 -8.32 -7.97
CA GLN A 93 -17.29 -7.71 -8.86
C GLN A 93 -18.39 -8.68 -9.30
N ALA A 94 -18.02 -9.92 -9.65
CA ALA A 94 -18.97 -10.97 -10.01
C ALA A 94 -19.94 -11.30 -8.86
N ARG A 95 -19.50 -11.16 -7.59
CA ARG A 95 -20.37 -11.30 -6.40
C ARG A 95 -21.22 -10.06 -6.14
N SER A 96 -20.77 -8.87 -6.51
CA SER A 96 -21.45 -7.60 -6.22
C SER A 96 -22.59 -7.25 -7.19
N GLY A 97 -22.70 -7.95 -8.33
CA GLY A 97 -23.75 -7.69 -9.34
C GLY A 97 -23.67 -6.32 -10.03
N ALA A 98 -22.63 -5.52 -9.78
CA ALA A 98 -22.40 -4.27 -10.47
C ALA A 98 -21.75 -4.55 -11.82
N ALA A 99 -22.52 -4.48 -12.90
CA ALA A 99 -21.99 -4.49 -14.26
C ALA A 99 -21.04 -3.28 -14.45
N PRO A 100 -19.86 -3.45 -15.09
CA PRO A 100 -18.98 -2.34 -15.37
C PRO A 100 -19.66 -1.46 -16.42
N GLN A 101 -19.98 -0.21 -16.06
CA GLN A 101 -20.28 0.81 -17.06
C GLN A 101 -18.98 1.06 -17.82
N GLN A 102 -18.94 0.62 -19.08
CA GLN A 102 -17.86 0.95 -20.00
C GLN A 102 -17.79 2.47 -20.10
N GLU A 103 -16.70 3.07 -19.62
CA GLU A 103 -16.35 4.44 -19.93
C GLU A 103 -16.19 4.56 -21.46
N VAL A 104 -16.96 5.50 -22.01
CA VAL A 104 -17.03 5.88 -23.43
C VAL A 104 -15.89 6.84 -23.76
#